data_AF-A0A955VNV6-F1
#
_entry.id   AF-A0A955VNV6-F1
#
_cell.length_a   1.000
_cell.length_b   1.000
_cell.length_c   1.000
_cell.angle_alpha   90.00
_cell.angle_beta   90.00
_cell.angle_gamma   90.00
#
_symmetry.space_group_name_H-M   'P 1'
#
loop_
_entity.id
_entity.type
_entity.pdbx_description
1 polymer ?
#
loop_
_entity_poly.entity_id
_entity_poly.type
_entity_poly.pdbx_seq_one_letter_code
_entity_poly.pdbx_strand_id
1 'polypeptide(L)'
;MRTIRTTWWALVGLFVGAVILALSFVGGGRPAAARTVVRPMPGTTLGDGRSVLLENRDGRSYRWRLRCRSGDLAGSIDSDGVVRFQPRGTSWSGCSLGLEGTKLRVAVAPGERLLIRNGRLTNVRVQTVLFPPLEVFGDVSLARNKKLKRQWASNARASTEYSRPAWSALQATGPANVSTCSDNRNAWAPKPQNAGREWLALDFPRKVRALGALIHVSLNPGAIVEIQAKTGSGWARVWRGTDRSLGHCPSVLAIRFQEPVDTSSIRIILDTRQVRGWNEIDAVQLLSRN
;
A
#
# COMPACT_ATOMS: atom_id res chain seq x y z
N MET A 1 48.06 -55.93 51.29
CA MET A 1 46.79 -56.69 51.37
C MET A 1 45.62 -55.73 51.14
N ARG A 2 44.37 -56.20 51.15
CA ARG A 2 43.14 -55.36 51.24
C ARG A 2 43.18 -54.55 52.57
N THR A 3 42.44 -53.46 52.84
CA THR A 3 41.07 -53.11 52.37
C THR A 3 40.76 -51.60 52.51
N ILE A 4 40.07 -51.04 51.49
CA ILE A 4 39.09 -49.92 51.45
C ILE A 4 38.79 -49.12 52.76
N ARG A 5 38.83 -47.77 52.73
CA ARG A 5 37.68 -46.84 53.02
C ARG A 5 37.99 -45.32 53.02
N THR A 6 36.97 -44.53 52.63
CA THR A 6 36.67 -43.10 52.98
C THR A 6 37.70 -42.01 52.60
N THR A 7 37.35 -40.75 52.28
CA THR A 7 36.06 -40.02 52.09
C THR A 7 36.33 -38.79 51.21
N TRP A 8 35.41 -38.34 50.34
CA TRP A 8 35.49 -37.02 49.69
C TRP A 8 34.15 -36.49 49.19
N TRP A 9 34.06 -35.15 49.14
CA TRP A 9 33.01 -34.28 48.58
C TRP A 9 31.64 -34.23 49.28
N ALA A 10 31.14 -33.00 49.45
CA ALA A 10 29.90 -32.67 50.15
C ALA A 10 28.76 -32.38 49.17
N LEU A 11 27.54 -32.71 49.59
CA LEU A 11 26.28 -32.29 48.98
C LEU A 11 25.34 -31.84 50.09
N VAL A 12 24.80 -30.62 49.97
CA VAL A 12 23.72 -30.12 50.82
C VAL A 12 22.65 -29.52 49.91
N GLY A 13 21.41 -29.99 50.06
CA GLY A 13 20.28 -29.62 49.19
C GLY A 13 19.25 -28.72 49.87
N LEU A 14 18.14 -28.48 49.16
CA LEU A 14 17.05 -27.61 49.59
C LEU A 14 16.21 -28.20 50.73
N PHE A 15 15.79 -27.35 51.66
CA PHE A 15 14.44 -27.29 52.27
C PHE A 15 14.23 -25.80 52.64
N VAL A 16 13.23 -25.05 52.16
CA VAL A 16 11.76 -25.19 52.26
C VAL A 16 11.27 -25.10 53.71
N GLY A 17 10.66 -23.96 54.04
CA GLY A 17 9.95 -23.68 55.29
C GLY A 17 9.20 -22.36 55.16
N ALA A 18 7.91 -22.32 55.51
CA ALA A 18 7.04 -21.17 55.30
C ALA A 18 6.46 -20.66 56.62
N VAL A 19 6.13 -19.37 56.66
CA VAL A 19 5.23 -18.79 57.68
C VAL A 19 4.11 -18.05 56.96
N ILE A 20 2.88 -18.34 57.38
CA ILE A 20 1.66 -17.70 56.90
C ILE A 20 1.14 -16.79 58.01
N LEU A 21 0.70 -15.60 57.65
CA LEU A 21 -0.43 -14.97 58.34
C LEU A 21 -1.31 -14.28 57.31
N ALA A 22 -2.61 -14.50 57.40
CA ALA A 22 -3.59 -13.94 56.47
C ALA A 22 -4.79 -13.39 57.25
N LEU A 23 -5.31 -12.24 56.81
CA LEU A 23 -6.59 -11.68 57.24
C LEU A 23 -7.32 -11.08 56.03
N SER A 24 -8.41 -11.74 55.65
CA SER A 24 -9.43 -11.25 54.70
C SER A 24 -10.35 -10.23 55.43
N PHE A 25 -11.37 -9.54 54.89
CA PHE A 25 -12.25 -9.60 53.71
C PHE A 25 -12.96 -8.20 53.59
N VAL A 26 -13.62 -7.71 52.53
CA VAL A 26 -13.97 -8.15 51.16
C VAL A 26 -13.77 -6.96 50.20
N GLY A 27 -13.45 -7.18 48.91
CA GLY A 27 -13.55 -6.14 47.87
C GLY A 27 -13.17 -6.66 46.48
N GLY A 28 -14.14 -6.80 45.57
CA GLY A 28 -13.93 -7.49 44.30
C GLY A 28 -13.23 -6.65 43.23
N GLY A 29 -11.98 -6.98 42.88
CA GLY A 29 -11.28 -6.39 41.74
C GLY A 29 -9.92 -7.04 41.46
N ARG A 30 -9.79 -7.79 40.35
CA ARG A 30 -8.47 -8.24 39.87
C ARG A 30 -7.69 -7.05 39.30
N PRO A 31 -6.40 -6.87 39.63
CA PRO A 31 -5.55 -5.93 38.89
C PRO A 31 -5.38 -6.45 37.46
N ALA A 32 -6.10 -5.85 36.51
CA ALA A 32 -5.95 -6.18 35.11
C ALA A 32 -4.58 -5.71 34.61
N ALA A 33 -3.80 -6.62 34.02
CA ALA A 33 -2.57 -6.25 33.33
C ALA A 33 -2.88 -5.17 32.28
N ALA A 34 -2.10 -4.10 32.27
CA ALA A 34 -2.34 -2.93 31.43
C ALA A 34 -2.16 -3.26 29.94
N ARG A 35 -3.21 -3.80 29.32
CA ARG A 35 -3.36 -3.76 27.86
C ARG A 35 -3.35 -2.29 27.47
N THR A 36 -2.25 -1.84 26.85
CA THR A 36 -2.23 -0.59 26.08
C THR A 36 -3.10 -0.78 24.84
N VAL A 37 -4.42 -0.71 25.05
CA VAL A 37 -5.39 -0.52 23.98
C VAL A 37 -5.06 0.84 23.37
N VAL A 38 -4.37 0.82 22.24
CA VAL A 38 -4.15 2.01 21.42
C VAL A 38 -5.52 2.44 20.91
N ARG A 39 -6.20 3.29 21.68
CA ARG A 39 -7.44 3.93 21.26
C ARG A 39 -7.12 4.73 19.99
N PRO A 40 -7.93 4.62 18.93
CA PRO A 40 -7.71 5.41 17.72
C PRO A 40 -7.71 6.90 18.09
N MET A 41 -6.72 7.65 17.60
CA MET A 41 -6.66 9.09 17.87
C MET A 41 -7.89 9.79 17.28
N PRO A 42 -8.66 10.56 18.07
CA PRO A 42 -9.73 11.38 17.53
C PRO A 42 -9.11 12.55 16.75
N GLY A 43 -9.11 12.46 15.42
CA GLY A 43 -8.53 13.50 14.56
C GLY A 43 -8.58 13.21 13.06
N THR A 44 -8.60 11.94 12.65
CA THR A 44 -8.75 11.57 11.23
C THR A 44 -10.21 11.29 10.89
N THR A 45 -10.98 12.34 10.61
CA THR A 45 -12.21 12.18 9.83
C THR A 45 -11.84 11.69 8.43
N LEU A 46 -11.91 10.37 8.23
CA LEU A 46 -12.23 9.81 6.92
C LEU A 46 -13.43 10.59 6.39
N GLY A 47 -13.22 11.37 5.33
CA GLY A 47 -14.15 12.40 4.91
C GLY A 47 -15.54 11.79 4.69
N ASP A 48 -16.49 12.20 5.54
CA ASP A 48 -17.90 11.78 5.49
C ASP A 48 -18.35 11.79 4.03
N GLY A 49 -18.91 10.66 3.56
CA GLY A 49 -18.99 10.30 2.13
C GLY A 49 -19.81 11.24 1.24
N ARG A 50 -20.24 12.37 1.78
CA ARG A 50 -21.13 13.41 1.27
C ARG A 50 -20.40 14.52 0.50
N SER A 51 -19.13 14.33 0.14
CA SER A 51 -18.44 15.23 -0.80
C SER A 51 -18.69 14.82 -2.25
N VAL A 52 -19.07 15.75 -3.11
CA VAL A 52 -19.02 15.56 -4.57
C VAL A 52 -17.65 16.01 -5.09
N LEU A 53 -17.13 15.29 -6.09
CA LEU A 53 -15.87 15.63 -6.73
C LEU A 53 -16.11 16.29 -8.09
N LEU A 54 -15.54 17.49 -8.30
CA LEU A 54 -15.34 18.05 -9.63
C LEU A 54 -13.89 17.83 -10.05
N GLU A 55 -13.68 17.26 -11.24
CA GLU A 55 -12.36 16.96 -11.79
C GLU A 55 -12.25 17.52 -13.21
N ASN A 56 -11.20 18.33 -13.42
CA ASN A 56 -10.87 18.95 -14.69
C ASN A 56 -9.83 18.11 -15.45
N ARG A 57 -9.95 18.01 -16.79
CA ARG A 57 -9.04 17.24 -17.64
C ARG A 57 -8.73 17.85 -19.01
N ASP A 58 -9.25 19.04 -19.35
CA ASP A 58 -8.98 19.70 -20.64
C ASP A 58 -8.07 20.93 -20.53
N GLY A 59 -7.53 21.20 -19.33
CA GLY A 59 -6.44 22.17 -19.11
C GLY A 59 -6.88 23.63 -19.04
N ARG A 60 -8.18 23.92 -18.92
CA ARG A 60 -8.74 25.28 -18.84
C ARG A 60 -9.29 25.58 -17.45
N SER A 61 -9.10 26.80 -16.93
CA SER A 61 -9.76 27.21 -15.68
C SER A 61 -11.24 27.48 -15.90
N TYR A 62 -12.10 26.96 -15.03
CA TYR A 62 -13.56 27.10 -15.12
C TYR A 62 -14.16 27.70 -13.84
N ARG A 63 -15.24 28.48 -13.99
CA ARG A 63 -16.07 28.92 -12.84
C ARG A 63 -17.32 28.06 -12.70
N TRP A 64 -17.53 27.52 -11.50
CA TRP A 64 -18.66 26.68 -11.14
C TRP A 64 -19.53 27.33 -10.05
N ARG A 65 -20.82 27.00 -10.03
CA ARG A 65 -21.76 27.38 -8.96
C ARG A 65 -22.79 26.29 -8.72
N LEU A 66 -22.79 25.72 -7.51
CA LEU A 66 -23.89 24.91 -6.99
C LEU A 66 -24.95 25.85 -6.43
N ARG A 67 -26.21 25.65 -6.84
CA ARG A 67 -27.38 26.31 -6.22
C ARG A 67 -28.29 25.27 -5.58
N CYS A 68 -28.62 25.45 -4.31
CA CYS A 68 -29.46 24.55 -3.52
C CYS A 68 -30.41 25.35 -2.62
N ARG A 69 -31.54 24.73 -2.21
CA ARG A 69 -32.52 25.39 -1.33
C ARG A 69 -31.98 25.77 0.05
N SER A 70 -30.92 25.12 0.52
CA SER A 70 -30.24 25.40 1.79
C SER A 70 -29.02 26.33 1.67
N GLY A 71 -28.72 26.85 0.47
CA GLY A 71 -27.61 27.78 0.23
C GLY A 71 -26.88 27.52 -1.09
N ASP A 72 -26.23 28.57 -1.62
CA ASP A 72 -25.39 28.51 -2.81
C ASP A 72 -23.90 28.33 -2.44
N LEU A 73 -23.14 27.63 -3.28
CA LEU A 73 -21.67 27.52 -3.21
C LEU A 73 -21.08 27.81 -4.59
N ALA A 74 -19.94 28.51 -4.65
CA ALA A 74 -19.28 28.85 -5.90
C ALA A 74 -17.75 28.80 -5.76
N GLY A 75 -17.06 28.65 -6.88
CA GLY A 75 -15.60 28.72 -6.93
C GLY A 75 -15.05 28.65 -8.35
N SER A 76 -13.73 28.71 -8.47
CA SER A 76 -12.98 28.28 -9.65
C SER A 76 -12.54 26.82 -9.51
N ILE A 77 -12.15 26.21 -10.63
CA ILE A 77 -11.32 25.01 -10.71
C ILE A 77 -10.33 25.23 -11.83
N ASP A 78 -9.04 25.18 -11.52
CA ASP A 78 -7.97 25.48 -12.48
C ASP A 78 -7.56 24.25 -13.30
N SER A 79 -6.59 24.43 -14.20
CA SER A 79 -6.24 23.50 -15.29
C SER A 79 -5.82 22.09 -14.86
N ASP A 80 -5.34 21.90 -13.63
CA ASP A 80 -4.98 20.62 -13.01
C ASP A 80 -5.84 20.26 -11.77
N GLY A 81 -6.91 21.03 -11.55
CA GLY A 81 -7.65 21.07 -10.30
C GLY A 81 -8.59 19.89 -10.04
N VAL A 82 -8.80 19.60 -8.75
CA VAL A 82 -9.86 18.73 -8.25
C VAL A 82 -10.50 19.39 -7.03
N VAL A 83 -11.79 19.74 -7.14
CA VAL A 83 -12.54 20.40 -6.06
C VAL A 83 -13.40 19.38 -5.32
N ARG A 84 -13.31 19.41 -3.99
CA ARG A 84 -14.25 18.75 -3.06
C ARG A 84 -15.09 19.83 -2.41
N PHE A 85 -16.41 19.65 -2.39
CA PHE A 85 -17.31 20.50 -1.61
C PHE A 85 -18.33 19.65 -0.85
N GLN A 86 -18.72 20.13 0.33
CA GLN A 86 -19.68 19.49 1.23
C GLN A 86 -20.75 20.55 1.59
N PRO A 87 -21.93 20.55 0.95
CA PRO A 87 -23.01 21.43 1.36
C PRO A 87 -23.54 21.02 2.74
N ARG A 88 -24.07 21.99 3.49
CA ARG A 88 -24.66 21.75 4.81
C ARG A 88 -26.11 21.29 4.66
N GLY A 89 -26.44 20.15 5.27
CA GLY A 89 -27.78 19.56 5.28
C GLY A 89 -27.84 18.15 4.68
N THR A 90 -29.00 17.50 4.83
CA THR A 90 -29.24 16.10 4.42
C THR A 90 -29.99 15.97 3.09
N SER A 91 -30.66 17.01 2.60
CA SER A 91 -31.42 16.98 1.34
C SER A 91 -30.68 17.67 0.20
N TRP A 92 -30.26 16.88 -0.79
CA TRP A 92 -29.68 17.34 -2.06
C TRP A 92 -30.74 17.55 -3.15
N SER A 93 -32.03 17.28 -2.85
CA SER A 93 -33.10 17.34 -3.84
C SER A 93 -33.32 18.77 -4.34
N GLY A 94 -33.38 18.94 -5.67
CA GLY A 94 -33.58 20.25 -6.31
C GLY A 94 -32.33 21.10 -6.44
N CYS A 95 -31.14 20.59 -6.09
CA CYS A 95 -29.87 21.25 -6.40
C CYS A 95 -29.59 21.30 -7.91
N SER A 96 -28.89 22.35 -8.36
CA SER A 96 -28.39 22.48 -9.73
C SER A 96 -26.94 22.95 -9.73
N LEU A 97 -26.10 22.35 -10.57
CA LEU A 97 -24.71 22.75 -10.75
C LEU A 97 -24.57 23.46 -12.10
N GLY A 98 -24.15 24.71 -12.04
CA GLY A 98 -23.78 25.50 -13.20
C GLY A 98 -22.27 25.47 -13.46
N LEU A 99 -21.88 25.25 -14.71
CA LEU A 99 -20.54 25.49 -15.23
C LEU A 99 -20.67 26.47 -16.39
N GLU A 100 -20.19 27.70 -16.21
CA GLU A 100 -20.17 28.76 -17.25
C GLU A 100 -21.50 28.94 -18.02
N GLY A 101 -22.63 28.84 -17.31
CA GLY A 101 -23.98 28.96 -17.86
C GLY A 101 -24.66 27.64 -18.20
N THR A 102 -23.91 26.58 -18.52
CA THR A 102 -24.41 25.21 -18.67
C THR A 102 -24.90 24.70 -17.32
N LYS A 103 -26.17 24.25 -17.23
CA LYS A 103 -26.77 23.75 -15.98
C LYS A 103 -27.03 22.24 -16.07
N LEU A 104 -26.54 21.49 -15.09
CA LEU A 104 -26.94 20.11 -14.86
C LEU A 104 -27.93 20.05 -13.68
N ARG A 105 -29.02 19.29 -13.81
CA ARG A 105 -29.88 18.92 -12.66
C ARG A 105 -29.15 17.85 -11.85
N VAL A 106 -28.84 18.16 -10.58
CA VAL A 106 -27.92 17.37 -9.77
C VAL A 106 -28.69 16.28 -9.01
N ALA A 107 -28.92 15.16 -9.69
CA ALA A 107 -29.29 13.88 -9.06
C ALA A 107 -28.01 13.09 -8.74
N VAL A 108 -27.08 13.74 -8.04
CA VAL A 108 -25.71 13.26 -7.80
C VAL A 108 -25.57 12.85 -6.35
N ALA A 109 -25.13 11.62 -6.11
CA ALA A 109 -25.03 11.09 -4.76
C ALA A 109 -23.76 11.55 -4.03
N PRO A 110 -23.78 11.60 -2.68
CA PRO A 110 -22.59 11.44 -1.85
C PRO A 110 -21.53 10.52 -2.47
N GLY A 111 -20.37 11.09 -2.83
CA GLY A 111 -19.20 10.35 -3.34
C GLY A 111 -19.08 10.23 -4.86
N GLU A 112 -20.06 10.69 -5.64
CA GLU A 112 -19.96 10.67 -7.11
C GLU A 112 -18.95 11.68 -7.68
N ARG A 113 -18.42 11.38 -8.88
CA ARG A 113 -17.41 12.17 -9.59
C ARG A 113 -18.01 12.76 -10.86
N LEU A 114 -17.94 14.08 -10.99
CA LEU A 114 -18.37 14.81 -12.18
C LEU A 114 -17.14 15.22 -12.98
N LEU A 115 -17.08 14.81 -14.25
CA LEU A 115 -16.01 15.18 -15.17
C LEU A 115 -16.44 16.38 -16.01
N ILE A 116 -15.56 17.37 -16.09
CA ILE A 116 -15.60 18.40 -17.13
C ILE A 116 -14.90 17.82 -18.37
N ARG A 117 -15.55 17.91 -19.53
CA ARG A 117 -14.94 17.67 -20.85
C ARG A 117 -15.47 18.69 -21.84
N ASN A 118 -14.56 19.46 -22.46
CA ASN A 118 -14.88 20.45 -23.48
C ASN A 118 -15.94 21.46 -22.98
N GLY A 119 -15.82 21.91 -21.72
CA GLY A 119 -16.77 22.81 -21.07
C GLY A 119 -18.16 22.21 -20.74
N ARG A 120 -18.37 20.90 -20.93
CA ARG A 120 -19.62 20.20 -20.54
C ARG A 120 -19.40 19.32 -19.31
N LEU A 121 -20.37 19.32 -18.40
CA LEU A 121 -20.42 18.42 -17.26
C LEU A 121 -20.99 17.05 -17.64
N THR A 122 -20.36 15.98 -17.16
CA THR A 122 -20.83 14.60 -17.30
C THR A 122 -20.82 13.90 -15.95
N ASN A 123 -21.90 13.20 -15.58
CA ASN A 123 -21.90 12.36 -14.38
C ASN A 123 -21.25 11.02 -14.71
N VAL A 124 -20.15 10.70 -14.03
CA VAL A 124 -19.60 9.35 -14.00
C VAL A 124 -20.14 8.69 -12.74
N ARG A 125 -21.15 7.81 -12.89
CA ARG A 125 -21.55 6.89 -11.82
C ARG A 125 -20.31 6.14 -11.36
N VAL A 126 -19.84 6.45 -10.15
CA VAL A 126 -18.65 5.81 -9.62
C VAL A 126 -19.07 4.43 -9.14
N GLN A 127 -18.59 3.38 -9.82
CA GLN A 127 -18.54 2.05 -9.23
C GLN A 127 -17.45 2.07 -8.15
N THR A 128 -17.82 2.63 -6.99
CA THR A 128 -16.93 2.84 -5.85
C THR A 128 -16.66 1.52 -5.15
N VAL A 129 -15.75 0.73 -5.71
CA VAL A 129 -15.15 -0.39 -4.97
C VAL A 129 -14.22 0.23 -3.93
N LEU A 130 -14.74 0.39 -2.71
CA LEU A 130 -14.08 0.98 -1.57
C LEU A 130 -13.07 0.00 -0.97
N PHE A 131 -11.99 -0.27 -1.71
CA PHE A 131 -10.78 -0.79 -1.10
C PHE A 131 -10.21 0.27 -0.13
N PRO A 132 -9.63 -0.14 1.01
CA PRO A 132 -8.84 0.78 1.81
C PRO A 132 -7.70 1.37 0.96
N PRO A 133 -7.25 2.61 1.21
CA PRO A 133 -6.18 3.23 0.42
C PRO A 133 -4.91 2.38 0.54
N LEU A 134 -4.55 1.72 -0.56
CA LEU A 134 -3.50 0.71 -0.68
C LEU A 134 -2.26 1.08 0.15
N GLU A 135 -1.99 0.31 1.20
CA GLU A 135 -1.04 0.70 2.24
C GLU A 135 0.38 0.78 1.69
N VAL A 136 1.09 1.88 1.99
CA VAL A 136 2.43 2.15 1.45
C VAL A 136 3.49 2.03 2.53
N PHE A 137 4.41 1.08 2.35
CA PHE A 137 5.51 0.78 3.27
C PHE A 137 6.85 1.25 2.71
N GLY A 138 7.83 1.46 3.59
CA GLY A 138 9.14 2.01 3.20
C GLY A 138 9.10 3.52 3.00
N ASP A 139 9.64 4.02 1.88
CA ASP A 139 9.73 5.45 1.59
C ASP A 139 8.44 5.99 0.94
N VAL A 140 7.49 6.36 1.79
CA VAL A 140 6.20 6.95 1.36
C VAL A 140 6.35 8.26 0.57
N SER A 141 7.51 8.93 0.60
CA SER A 141 7.78 10.14 -0.19
C SER A 141 7.85 9.81 -1.68
N LEU A 142 8.35 8.61 -2.05
CA LEU A 142 8.35 8.11 -3.42
C LEU A 142 6.94 7.90 -3.98
N ALA A 143 5.98 7.45 -3.16
CA ALA A 143 4.59 7.31 -3.58
C ALA A 143 3.87 8.67 -3.66
N ARG A 144 4.11 9.57 -2.69
CA ARG A 144 3.36 10.83 -2.55
C ARG A 144 3.88 12.00 -3.40
N ASN A 145 5.14 11.97 -3.85
CA ASN A 145 5.72 13.09 -4.59
C ASN A 145 5.20 13.15 -6.06
N LYS A 146 4.41 14.19 -6.35
CA LYS A 146 3.88 14.50 -7.70
C LYS A 146 4.95 14.92 -8.72
N LYS A 147 6.15 15.36 -8.29
CA LYS A 147 7.25 15.80 -9.18
C LYS A 147 8.12 14.66 -9.71
N LEU A 148 7.84 13.40 -9.33
CA LEU A 148 8.55 12.22 -9.83
C LEU A 148 7.86 11.68 -11.09
N LYS A 149 8.66 11.40 -12.13
CA LYS A 149 8.23 10.59 -13.27
C LYS A 149 8.09 9.14 -12.83
N ARG A 150 7.11 8.45 -13.41
CA ARG A 150 6.79 7.03 -13.14
C ARG A 150 6.63 6.32 -14.46
N GLN A 151 7.16 5.11 -14.57
CA GLN A 151 6.86 4.19 -15.67
C GLN A 151 6.63 2.78 -15.12
N TRP A 152 5.57 2.13 -15.57
CA TRP A 152 5.34 0.71 -15.30
C TRP A 152 6.36 -0.15 -16.05
N ALA A 153 6.63 -1.34 -15.53
CA ALA A 153 7.33 -2.36 -16.29
C ALA A 153 6.54 -2.70 -17.58
N SER A 154 7.24 -2.95 -18.68
CA SER A 154 6.65 -3.27 -19.99
C SER A 154 7.02 -4.68 -20.49
N ASN A 155 7.95 -5.36 -19.83
CA ASN A 155 8.27 -6.76 -20.03
C ASN A 155 8.89 -7.32 -18.73
N ALA A 156 8.77 -8.63 -18.51
CA ALA A 156 9.27 -9.28 -17.30
C ALA A 156 9.65 -10.74 -17.52
N ARG A 157 10.63 -11.20 -16.73
CA ARG A 157 11.20 -12.56 -16.71
C ARG A 157 11.51 -12.94 -15.27
N ALA A 158 11.39 -14.21 -14.90
CA ALA A 158 11.66 -14.67 -13.54
C ALA A 158 12.58 -15.90 -13.51
N SER A 159 13.09 -16.25 -12.33
CA SER A 159 13.71 -17.57 -12.06
C SER A 159 12.74 -18.70 -12.34
N THR A 160 11.53 -18.56 -11.80
CA THR A 160 10.42 -19.48 -11.99
C THR A 160 9.11 -18.68 -12.06
N GLU A 161 8.07 -19.29 -12.60
CA GLU A 161 6.71 -18.76 -12.60
C GLU A 161 5.73 -19.93 -12.49
N TYR A 162 4.64 -19.74 -11.74
CA TYR A 162 3.74 -20.84 -11.41
C TYR A 162 3.06 -21.47 -12.64
N SER A 163 2.64 -20.66 -13.62
CA SER A 163 2.23 -21.15 -14.94
C SER A 163 2.33 -20.06 -16.03
N ARG A 164 1.77 -20.32 -17.21
CA ARG A 164 1.58 -19.33 -18.28
C ARG A 164 0.18 -19.48 -18.91
N PRO A 165 -0.53 -18.39 -19.24
CA PRO A 165 -0.20 -16.99 -18.94
C PRO A 165 -0.49 -16.60 -17.47
N ALA A 166 -1.31 -17.38 -16.77
CA ALA A 166 -1.70 -17.17 -15.39
C ALA A 166 -0.47 -17.27 -14.45
N TRP A 167 -0.31 -16.32 -13.53
CA TRP A 167 0.84 -16.20 -12.63
C TRP A 167 2.23 -16.07 -13.29
N SER A 168 2.28 -15.84 -14.62
CA SER A 168 3.54 -15.67 -15.35
C SER A 168 4.26 -14.38 -14.97
N ALA A 169 5.57 -14.31 -15.23
CA ALA A 169 6.36 -13.10 -14.94
C ALA A 169 5.77 -11.83 -15.58
N LEU A 170 5.14 -11.96 -16.75
CA LEU A 170 4.49 -10.87 -17.47
C LEU A 170 3.31 -10.23 -16.73
N GLN A 171 2.72 -10.90 -15.75
CA GLN A 171 1.63 -10.34 -14.95
C GLN A 171 2.08 -9.10 -14.16
N ALA A 172 3.34 -9.04 -13.71
CA ALA A 172 3.92 -7.90 -13.00
C ALA A 172 4.20 -6.65 -13.88
N THR A 173 3.54 -6.52 -15.03
CA THR A 173 3.76 -5.46 -16.03
C THR A 173 2.49 -4.65 -16.30
N GLY A 174 2.65 -3.41 -16.77
CA GLY A 174 1.54 -2.47 -16.87
C GLY A 174 1.04 -2.02 -15.50
N PRO A 175 -0.17 -1.41 -15.43
CA PRO A 175 -0.76 -0.95 -14.18
C PRO A 175 -1.25 -2.09 -13.28
N ALA A 176 -1.04 -1.91 -11.98
CA ALA A 176 -1.62 -2.71 -10.90
C ALA A 176 -3.12 -3.00 -11.13
N ASN A 177 -3.51 -4.27 -11.05
CA ASN A 177 -4.87 -4.73 -11.33
C ASN A 177 -5.45 -5.69 -10.27
N VAL A 178 -4.60 -6.32 -9.44
CA VAL A 178 -5.03 -7.09 -8.27
C VAL A 178 -5.29 -6.17 -7.08
N SER A 179 -6.48 -6.29 -6.49
CA SER A 179 -6.98 -5.37 -5.45
C SER A 179 -7.49 -6.08 -4.18
N THR A 180 -7.43 -7.41 -4.15
CA THR A 180 -7.78 -8.26 -3.00
C THR A 180 -6.55 -9.01 -2.49
N CYS A 181 -6.47 -9.26 -1.18
CA CYS A 181 -5.48 -10.20 -0.65
C CYS A 181 -5.99 -11.63 -0.86
N SER A 182 -5.63 -12.18 -2.02
CA SER A 182 -6.09 -13.48 -2.52
C SER A 182 -5.15 -13.95 -3.60
N ASP A 183 -4.91 -15.26 -3.67
CA ASP A 183 -4.28 -15.90 -4.82
C ASP A 183 -4.93 -15.42 -6.13
N ASN A 184 -4.12 -14.81 -7.01
CA ASN A 184 -4.63 -14.18 -8.21
C ASN A 184 -3.71 -14.36 -9.42
N ARG A 185 -4.23 -15.09 -10.42
CA ARG A 185 -3.62 -15.33 -11.73
C ARG A 185 -3.11 -14.09 -12.49
N ASN A 186 -3.55 -12.89 -12.10
CA ASN A 186 -3.13 -11.61 -12.69
C ASN A 186 -1.94 -10.94 -11.96
N ALA A 187 -1.31 -11.60 -10.99
CA ALA A 187 -0.03 -11.22 -10.38
C ALA A 187 1.03 -12.31 -10.63
N TRP A 188 2.32 -11.98 -10.68
CA TRP A 188 3.37 -13.00 -10.79
C TRP A 188 3.52 -13.77 -9.48
N ALA A 189 3.59 -15.10 -9.56
CA ALA A 189 4.01 -15.97 -8.47
C ALA A 189 5.18 -16.88 -8.91
N PRO A 190 6.18 -17.14 -8.05
CA PRO A 190 7.19 -18.17 -8.32
C PRO A 190 6.55 -19.56 -8.36
N LYS A 191 7.18 -20.53 -9.02
CA LYS A 191 6.61 -21.88 -9.17
C LYS A 191 6.55 -22.64 -7.85
N PRO A 192 7.66 -22.86 -7.12
CA PRO A 192 7.59 -23.47 -5.80
C PRO A 192 7.20 -22.43 -4.74
N GLN A 193 6.38 -22.83 -3.78
CA GLN A 193 6.31 -22.13 -2.49
C GLN A 193 7.62 -22.34 -1.71
N ASN A 194 8.02 -21.36 -0.90
CA ASN A 194 9.02 -21.52 0.17
C ASN A 194 10.43 -22.04 -0.26
N ALA A 195 10.78 -22.10 -1.54
CA ALA A 195 12.07 -22.64 -2.02
C ALA A 195 13.29 -21.76 -1.72
N GLY A 196 13.09 -20.51 -1.29
CA GLY A 196 14.16 -19.58 -0.97
C GLY A 196 14.37 -18.55 -2.08
N ARG A 197 15.55 -18.52 -2.70
CA ARG A 197 15.96 -17.40 -3.55
C ARG A 197 15.33 -17.44 -4.94
N GLU A 198 14.22 -16.74 -5.10
CA GLU A 198 13.60 -16.43 -6.38
C GLU A 198 13.96 -15.00 -6.85
N TRP A 199 13.78 -14.71 -8.13
CA TRP A 199 13.96 -13.37 -8.70
C TRP A 199 12.94 -13.05 -9.79
N LEU A 200 12.55 -11.78 -9.85
CA LEU A 200 11.72 -11.19 -10.91
C LEU A 200 12.49 -10.01 -11.53
N ALA A 201 12.87 -10.14 -12.79
CA ALA A 201 13.54 -9.11 -13.58
C ALA A 201 12.53 -8.41 -14.50
N LEU A 202 12.48 -7.08 -14.44
CA LEU A 202 11.52 -6.25 -15.14
C LEU A 202 12.27 -5.23 -16.03
N ASP A 203 11.85 -5.13 -17.29
CA ASP A 203 12.33 -4.15 -18.26
C ASP A 203 11.29 -3.02 -18.42
N PHE A 204 11.74 -1.78 -18.49
CA PHE A 204 10.93 -0.56 -18.53
C PHE A 204 11.09 0.20 -19.86
N PRO A 205 10.06 0.95 -20.34
CA PRO A 205 10.08 1.58 -21.66
C PRO A 205 11.21 2.58 -21.93
N ARG A 206 11.78 3.22 -20.90
CA ARG A 206 12.83 4.23 -21.04
C ARG A 206 13.96 4.00 -20.04
N LYS A 207 15.21 4.15 -20.49
CA LYS A 207 16.35 4.30 -19.57
C LYS A 207 16.25 5.66 -18.87
N VAL A 208 16.32 5.65 -17.54
CA VAL A 208 16.20 6.85 -16.69
C VAL A 208 17.18 6.81 -15.53
N ARG A 209 17.51 7.98 -14.95
CA ARG A 209 18.21 8.06 -13.67
C ARG A 209 17.25 7.74 -12.54
N ALA A 210 17.11 6.44 -12.26
CA ALA A 210 16.14 5.90 -11.34
C ALA A 210 16.52 6.17 -9.88
N LEU A 211 15.53 6.52 -9.07
CA LEU A 211 15.67 6.87 -7.65
C LEU A 211 15.09 5.80 -6.71
N GLY A 212 14.36 4.84 -7.26
CA GLY A 212 13.59 3.87 -6.51
C GLY A 212 12.52 3.20 -7.35
N ALA A 213 11.77 2.31 -6.70
CA ALA A 213 10.65 1.60 -7.27
C ALA A 213 9.43 1.60 -6.34
N LEU A 214 8.23 1.48 -6.91
CA LEU A 214 7.04 1.02 -6.18
C LEU A 214 6.73 -0.40 -6.63
N ILE A 215 6.57 -1.32 -5.68
CA ILE A 215 6.25 -2.73 -5.94
C ILE A 215 4.88 -3.01 -5.32
N HIS A 216 3.91 -3.37 -6.15
CA HIS A 216 2.57 -3.75 -5.72
C HIS A 216 2.56 -5.25 -5.40
N VAL A 217 2.23 -5.60 -4.16
CA VAL A 217 2.30 -6.97 -3.64
C VAL A 217 0.88 -7.42 -3.26
N SER A 218 0.37 -8.47 -3.91
CA SER A 218 -1.02 -8.91 -3.74
C SER A 218 -1.20 -9.94 -2.62
N LEU A 219 -0.27 -10.89 -2.51
CA LEU A 219 -0.34 -12.02 -1.58
C LEU A 219 1.01 -12.30 -0.90
N ASN A 220 0.96 -12.70 0.37
CA ASN A 220 2.10 -13.06 1.23
C ASN A 220 3.31 -12.10 1.11
N PRO A 221 3.12 -10.78 1.34
CA PRO A 221 4.20 -9.79 1.39
C PRO A 221 5.18 -10.03 2.54
N GLY A 222 6.38 -9.44 2.46
CA GLY A 222 7.46 -9.59 3.44
C GLY A 222 8.67 -10.38 2.93
N ALA A 223 8.62 -10.93 1.71
CA ALA A 223 9.66 -11.80 1.17
C ALA A 223 10.77 -11.08 0.37
N ILE A 224 10.66 -9.77 0.12
CA ILE A 224 11.59 -9.02 -0.75
C ILE A 224 12.86 -8.61 0.02
N VAL A 225 14.04 -9.07 -0.42
CA VAL A 225 15.30 -8.92 0.33
C VAL A 225 16.37 -8.05 -0.34
N GLU A 226 16.36 -7.94 -1.67
CA GLU A 226 17.35 -7.17 -2.44
C GLU A 226 16.73 -6.68 -3.76
N ILE A 227 17.12 -5.49 -4.22
CA ILE A 227 16.86 -5.02 -5.59
C ILE A 227 18.20 -4.73 -6.27
N GLN A 228 18.32 -5.23 -7.50
CA GLN A 228 19.44 -4.99 -8.40
C GLN A 228 18.96 -4.13 -9.59
N ALA A 229 19.81 -3.22 -10.08
CA ALA A 229 19.59 -2.50 -11.34
C ALA A 229 20.57 -3.00 -12.39
N LYS A 230 20.12 -3.06 -13.66
CA LYS A 230 21.01 -3.41 -14.77
C LYS A 230 21.77 -2.16 -15.24
N THR A 231 23.08 -2.27 -15.29
CA THR A 231 24.04 -1.21 -15.64
C THR A 231 24.98 -1.71 -16.75
N GLY A 232 25.92 -0.87 -17.19
CA GLY A 232 26.94 -1.29 -18.17
C GLY A 232 27.85 -2.43 -17.68
N SER A 233 28.11 -2.50 -16.37
CA SER A 233 28.87 -3.59 -15.72
C SER A 233 28.00 -4.76 -15.24
N GLY A 234 26.74 -4.84 -15.69
CA GLY A 234 25.80 -5.89 -15.30
C GLY A 234 24.91 -5.49 -14.13
N TRP A 235 24.56 -6.45 -13.26
CA TRP A 235 23.59 -6.28 -12.19
C TRP A 235 24.22 -5.71 -10.92
N ALA A 236 24.04 -4.41 -10.67
CA ALA A 236 24.47 -3.75 -9.44
C ALA A 236 23.36 -3.78 -8.39
N ARG A 237 23.65 -4.16 -7.14
CA ARG A 237 22.71 -4.00 -6.01
C ARG A 237 22.45 -2.51 -5.78
N VAL A 238 21.19 -2.13 -5.68
CA VAL A 238 20.73 -0.75 -5.42
C VAL A 238 19.88 -0.63 -4.16
N TRP A 239 19.39 -1.74 -3.60
CA TRP A 239 18.80 -1.80 -2.27
C TRP A 239 18.95 -3.22 -1.69
N ARG A 240 19.08 -3.31 -0.37
CA ARG A 240 18.97 -4.56 0.41
C ARG A 240 18.43 -4.21 1.79
N GLY A 241 17.53 -5.02 2.33
CA GLY A 241 16.93 -4.79 3.64
C GLY A 241 15.78 -5.74 3.93
N THR A 242 14.98 -5.41 4.93
CA THR A 242 13.73 -6.11 5.27
C THR A 242 12.56 -5.45 4.55
N ASP A 243 11.76 -6.26 3.86
CA ASP A 243 10.44 -5.85 3.36
C ASP A 243 9.53 -5.48 4.56
N ARG A 244 8.98 -4.26 4.52
CA ARG A 244 8.17 -3.71 5.62
C ARG A 244 6.67 -3.90 5.44
N SER A 245 6.21 -4.51 4.34
CA SER A 245 4.77 -4.81 4.16
C SER A 245 4.37 -6.21 4.63
N LEU A 246 5.24 -6.93 5.36
CA LEU A 246 4.96 -8.24 5.97
C LEU A 246 3.60 -8.28 6.68
N GLY A 247 2.68 -9.12 6.18
CA GLY A 247 1.32 -9.27 6.72
C GLY A 247 0.28 -8.22 6.24
N HIS A 248 0.69 -7.22 5.46
CA HIS A 248 -0.18 -6.15 4.96
C HIS A 248 -0.44 -6.33 3.46
N CYS A 249 -1.60 -6.88 3.10
CA CYS A 249 -1.94 -7.22 1.72
C CYS A 249 -3.36 -6.75 1.32
N PRO A 250 -3.58 -6.32 0.06
CA PRO A 250 -2.55 -5.93 -0.90
C PRO A 250 -1.86 -4.63 -0.43
N SER A 251 -0.62 -4.38 -0.87
CA SER A 251 0.14 -3.18 -0.47
C SER A 251 1.14 -2.71 -1.52
N VAL A 252 1.74 -1.54 -1.28
CA VAL A 252 2.89 -1.03 -2.03
C VAL A 252 4.13 -0.99 -1.14
N LEU A 253 5.17 -1.72 -1.52
CA LEU A 253 6.52 -1.51 -1.00
C LEU A 253 7.22 -0.42 -1.82
N ALA A 254 7.45 0.74 -1.19
CA ALA A 254 8.14 1.88 -1.79
C ALA A 254 9.63 1.86 -1.42
N ILE A 255 10.49 1.47 -2.35
CA ILE A 255 11.92 1.32 -2.12
C ILE A 255 12.69 2.48 -2.77
N ARG A 256 13.43 3.25 -1.95
CA ARG A 256 14.47 4.15 -2.44
C ARG A 256 15.76 3.37 -2.71
N PHE A 257 16.39 3.65 -3.84
CA PHE A 257 17.72 3.12 -4.13
C PHE A 257 18.78 3.87 -3.31
N GLN A 258 19.84 3.17 -2.89
CA GLN A 258 20.94 3.74 -2.10
C GLN A 258 21.57 4.94 -2.81
N GLU A 259 21.73 4.85 -4.14
CA GLU A 259 22.14 5.95 -5.01
C GLU A 259 21.29 5.97 -6.31
N PRO A 260 21.14 7.13 -6.98
CA PRO A 260 20.49 7.23 -8.28
C PRO A 260 21.25 6.48 -9.38
N VAL A 261 20.58 5.61 -10.15
CA VAL A 261 21.21 4.73 -11.16
C VAL A 261 20.59 4.91 -12.54
N ASP A 262 21.42 4.97 -13.59
CA ASP A 262 20.95 5.11 -14.98
C ASP A 262 20.59 3.75 -15.58
N THR A 263 19.32 3.35 -15.47
CA THR A 263 18.83 2.01 -15.86
C THR A 263 17.49 2.01 -16.58
N SER A 264 17.23 0.94 -17.33
CA SER A 264 15.93 0.57 -17.90
C SER A 264 15.47 -0.81 -17.42
N SER A 265 16.18 -1.48 -16.51
CA SER A 265 15.82 -2.81 -16.03
C SER A 265 16.19 -3.00 -14.56
N ILE A 266 15.29 -3.54 -13.75
CA ILE A 266 15.59 -3.93 -12.35
C ILE A 266 15.32 -5.42 -12.14
N ARG A 267 15.91 -6.00 -11.11
CA ARG A 267 15.61 -7.36 -10.63
C ARG A 267 15.33 -7.30 -9.14
N ILE A 268 14.12 -7.67 -8.77
CA ILE A 268 13.69 -7.90 -7.39
C ILE A 268 14.13 -9.32 -7.01
N ILE A 269 14.73 -9.46 -5.83
CA ILE A 269 15.14 -10.74 -5.24
C ILE A 269 14.23 -11.03 -4.04
N LEU A 270 13.67 -12.23 -4.01
CA LEU A 270 12.87 -12.72 -2.88
C LEU A 270 13.65 -13.81 -2.13
N ASP A 271 13.34 -13.98 -0.85
CA ASP A 271 13.64 -15.19 -0.08
C ASP A 271 12.33 -15.79 0.45
N THR A 272 11.69 -16.62 -0.36
CA THR A 272 10.32 -17.13 -0.14
C THR A 272 10.19 -18.00 1.11
N ARG A 273 11.30 -18.40 1.74
CA ARG A 273 11.30 -19.09 3.05
C ARG A 273 10.88 -18.18 4.21
N GLN A 274 10.99 -16.86 4.05
CA GLN A 274 10.72 -15.89 5.12
C GLN A 274 9.21 -15.65 5.33
N VAL A 275 8.38 -15.92 4.30
CA VAL A 275 6.92 -15.75 4.37
C VAL A 275 6.23 -16.91 3.66
N ARG A 276 5.53 -17.75 4.44
CA ARG A 276 4.92 -19.00 3.96
C ARG A 276 3.88 -18.77 2.85
N GLY A 277 3.98 -19.55 1.77
CA GLY A 277 3.01 -19.60 0.67
C GLY A 277 3.61 -19.21 -0.67
N TRP A 278 2.76 -18.80 -1.62
CA TRP A 278 3.19 -18.05 -2.80
C TRP A 278 3.23 -16.56 -2.48
N ASN A 279 4.37 -15.92 -2.70
CA ASN A 279 4.51 -14.47 -2.61
C ASN A 279 4.24 -13.87 -4.00
N GLU A 280 3.33 -12.91 -4.10
CA GLU A 280 2.85 -12.42 -5.40
C GLU A 280 3.13 -10.94 -5.65
N ILE A 281 3.55 -10.60 -6.87
CA ILE A 281 3.78 -9.21 -7.32
C ILE A 281 2.86 -8.88 -8.49
N ASP A 282 1.94 -7.95 -8.27
CA ASP A 282 0.90 -7.50 -9.21
C ASP A 282 1.45 -6.50 -10.24
N ALA A 283 2.29 -5.54 -9.83
CA ALA A 283 2.89 -4.57 -10.75
C ALA A 283 4.11 -3.87 -10.15
N VAL A 284 4.97 -3.32 -11.00
CA VAL A 284 6.15 -2.54 -10.57
C VAL A 284 6.28 -1.24 -11.36
N GLN A 285 6.56 -0.14 -10.65
CA GLN A 285 6.94 1.16 -11.22
C GLN A 285 8.41 1.46 -10.97
N LEU A 286 9.12 1.96 -11.99
CA LEU A 286 10.40 2.63 -11.84
C LEU A 286 10.18 4.15 -11.73
N LEU A 287 10.87 4.80 -10.79
CA LEU A 287 10.71 6.22 -10.47
C LEU A 287 11.97 7.02 -10.81
N SER A 288 11.82 8.21 -11.40
CA SER A 288 12.93 9.15 -11.64
C SER A 288 12.54 10.59 -11.28
N ARG A 289 13.54 11.48 -11.21
CA ARG A 289 13.28 12.92 -11.31
C ARG A 289 12.78 13.27 -12.72
N ASN A 290 12.24 14.49 -12.85
CA ASN A 290 11.82 15.08 -14.11
C ASN A 290 13.02 15.32 -15.02
#